data_AF-A0A2V8NHA5-F1
#
_entry.id   AF-A0A2V8NHA5-F1
#
_cell.length_a   1.000
_cell.length_b   1.000
_cell.length_c   1.000
_cell.angle_alpha   90.00
_cell.angle_beta   90.00
_cell.angle_gamma   90.00
#
_symmetry.space_group_name_H-M   'P 1'
#
loop_
_entity.id
_entity.type
_entity.pdbx_description
1 polymer ?
#
loop_
_entity_poly.entity_id
_entity_poly.type
_entity_poly.pdbx_seq_one_letter_code
_entity_poly.pdbx_strand_id
1 'polypeptide(L)'
;MASRSIRLGEANVTVAGGVENMSKVPYFLTDFRWGHRLGDVTLKDQLVIACPMTGKPRAVQAGEEAVEYGVSREEQDRWAWRSHQNYCKAKELAKFKDELMSIEVPQERGQPLLLTEDESPRADTTLEKLAKLPTIYGSATVTAGNAPGLSTGASALVLMSRKEAQRRDKRPLATLMGPSGSNCFDSSGIGPHRLRESRHEH
;
A
#
# COMPACT_ATOMS: atom_id res chain seq x y z
N MET A 1 11.31 12.31 6.27
CA MET A 1 11.29 13.79 6.33
C MET A 1 11.06 14.30 7.74
N ALA A 2 9.90 14.06 8.37
CA ALA A 2 9.60 14.56 9.71
C ALA A 2 10.66 14.27 10.79
N SER A 3 11.15 13.02 10.87
CA SER A 3 12.23 12.64 11.79
C SER A 3 13.56 13.34 11.52
N ARG A 4 13.85 13.67 10.26
CA ARG A 4 15.07 14.37 9.86
C ARG A 4 15.03 15.81 10.38
N SER A 5 13.94 16.53 10.16
CA SER A 5 13.80 17.91 10.64
C SER A 5 13.87 18.01 12.17
N ILE A 6 13.32 17.03 12.90
CA ILE A 6 13.49 16.97 14.37
C ILE A 6 14.95 16.73 14.77
N ARG A 7 15.64 15.80 14.09
CA ARG A 7 17.05 15.49 14.37
C ARG A 7 17.99 16.66 14.06
N LEU A 8 17.68 17.43 13.02
CA LEU A 8 18.45 18.63 12.63
C LEU A 8 18.13 19.86 13.48
N GLY A 9 17.15 19.77 14.40
CA GLY A 9 16.74 20.90 15.23
C GLY A 9 15.87 21.94 14.50
N GLU A 10 15.43 21.66 13.27
CA GLU A 10 14.55 22.53 12.48
C GLU A 10 13.11 22.51 13.00
N ALA A 11 12.72 21.43 13.69
CA ALA A 11 11.40 21.30 14.30
C ALA A 11 11.48 20.55 15.64
N ASN A 12 10.56 20.85 16.56
CA ASN A 12 10.43 20.13 17.83
C ASN A 12 9.23 19.18 17.87
N VAL A 13 8.21 19.48 17.07
CA VAL A 13 6.97 18.71 16.90
C VAL A 13 6.63 18.71 15.41
N THR A 14 6.28 17.55 14.87
CA THR A 14 5.85 17.41 13.47
C THR A 14 4.73 16.39 13.37
N VAL A 15 3.80 16.59 12.44
CA VAL A 15 2.84 15.56 12.03
C VAL A 15 3.39 14.90 10.76
N ALA A 16 3.40 13.57 10.73
CA ALA A 16 3.78 12.77 9.56
C ALA A 16 2.62 11.82 9.24
N GLY A 17 2.31 11.64 7.97
CA GLY A 17 1.20 10.78 7.57
C GLY A 17 1.18 10.52 6.07
N GLY A 18 0.16 9.81 5.63
CA GLY A 18 -0.14 9.54 4.23
C GLY A 18 -1.64 9.40 4.04
N VAL A 19 -2.12 9.76 2.87
CA VAL A 19 -3.51 9.63 2.45
C VAL A 19 -3.55 9.16 1.01
N GLU A 20 -4.52 8.31 0.70
CA GLU A 20 -4.82 7.88 -0.66
C GLU A 20 -6.33 7.73 -0.84
N ASN A 21 -6.83 8.09 -2.02
CA ASN A 21 -8.24 7.90 -2.37
C ASN A 21 -8.33 7.36 -3.80
N MET A 22 -8.17 6.04 -3.91
CA MET A 22 -8.18 5.35 -5.21
C MET A 22 -9.56 5.46 -5.89
N SER A 23 -10.65 5.56 -5.13
CA SER A 23 -12.00 5.70 -5.68
C SER A 23 -12.24 7.04 -6.39
N LYS A 24 -11.37 8.03 -6.18
CA LYS A 24 -11.47 9.38 -6.79
C LYS A 24 -10.32 9.70 -7.75
N VAL A 25 -9.52 8.71 -8.14
CA VAL A 25 -8.45 8.91 -9.12
C VAL A 25 -9.07 9.26 -10.49
N PRO A 26 -8.67 10.39 -11.12
CA PRO A 26 -9.24 10.79 -12.39
C PRO A 26 -8.64 10.02 -13.56
N TYR A 27 -9.36 10.01 -14.67
CA TYR A 27 -8.84 9.60 -15.96
C TYR A 27 -8.04 10.73 -16.63
N PHE A 28 -7.08 10.38 -17.47
CA PHE A 28 -6.17 11.31 -18.13
C PHE A 28 -6.24 11.24 -19.66
N LEU A 29 -6.20 12.40 -20.29
CA LEU A 29 -5.95 12.58 -21.73
C LEU A 29 -4.58 13.24 -21.90
N THR A 30 -3.57 12.46 -22.28
CA THR A 30 -2.19 12.96 -22.34
C THR A 30 -1.92 13.81 -23.58
N ASP A 31 -2.65 13.59 -24.67
CA ASP A 31 -2.27 14.08 -26.00
C ASP A 31 -3.00 15.38 -26.39
N PHE A 32 -3.73 15.99 -25.44
CA PHE A 32 -4.64 17.10 -25.71
C PHE A 32 -4.09 18.48 -25.34
N ARG A 33 -3.05 18.56 -24.49
CA ARG A 33 -2.56 19.84 -23.95
C ARG A 33 -2.21 20.86 -25.03
N TRP A 34 -1.69 20.40 -26.17
CA TRP A 34 -1.25 21.25 -27.28
C TRP A 34 -2.09 21.06 -28.55
N GLY A 35 -3.26 20.42 -28.43
CA GLY A 35 -4.12 20.07 -29.55
C GLY A 35 -3.88 18.65 -30.05
N HIS A 36 -4.99 17.91 -30.21
CA HIS A 36 -5.02 16.59 -30.83
C HIS A 36 -5.48 16.75 -32.28
N ARG A 37 -4.70 16.24 -33.25
CA ARG A 37 -4.91 16.53 -34.68
C ARG A 37 -6.12 15.78 -35.27
N LEU A 38 -5.99 14.47 -35.47
CA LEU A 38 -7.01 13.59 -36.03
C LEU A 38 -6.62 12.16 -35.68
N GLY A 39 -7.57 11.36 -35.20
CA GLY A 39 -7.33 9.96 -34.81
C GLY A 39 -8.11 9.57 -33.54
N ASP A 40 -7.93 8.33 -33.12
CA ASP A 40 -8.54 7.82 -31.90
C ASP A 40 -7.90 8.44 -30.67
N VAL A 41 -8.72 8.60 -29.63
CA VAL A 41 -8.34 9.18 -28.36
C VAL A 41 -8.44 8.11 -27.29
N THR A 42 -7.35 7.85 -26.58
CA THR A 42 -7.37 6.91 -25.45
C THR A 42 -7.45 7.66 -24.13
N LEU A 43 -8.54 7.45 -23.40
CA LEU A 43 -8.69 7.90 -22.03
C LEU A 43 -7.96 6.91 -21.09
N LYS A 44 -6.92 7.38 -20.41
CA LYS A 44 -6.05 6.53 -19.57
C LYS A 44 -6.53 6.53 -18.13
N ASP A 45 -6.75 5.34 -17.57
CA ASP A 45 -7.01 5.15 -16.15
C ASP A 45 -5.68 5.02 -15.38
N GLN A 46 -5.44 5.87 -14.39
CA GLN A 46 -4.24 5.78 -13.54
C GLN A 46 -4.32 4.67 -12.50
N LEU A 47 -5.50 4.07 -12.28
CA LEU A 47 -5.64 2.89 -11.42
C LEU A 47 -5.06 1.63 -12.03
N VAL A 48 -4.75 1.65 -13.34
CA VAL A 48 -3.89 0.64 -13.96
C VAL A 48 -2.45 0.92 -13.52
N ILE A 49 -2.12 0.50 -12.30
CA ILE A 49 -0.81 0.69 -11.70
C ILE A 49 0.21 -0.19 -12.45
N ALA A 50 0.93 0.44 -13.36
CA ALA A 50 2.01 -0.16 -14.12
C ALA A 50 3.36 0.40 -13.68
N CYS A 51 4.41 -0.40 -13.85
CA CYS A 51 5.77 0.09 -13.70
C CYS A 51 6.04 1.15 -14.78
N PRO A 52 6.50 2.37 -14.43
CA PRO A 52 6.75 3.42 -15.42
C PRO A 52 7.90 3.08 -16.37
N MET A 53 8.80 2.17 -15.97
CA MET A 53 9.96 1.77 -16.78
C MET A 53 9.62 0.66 -17.78
N THR A 54 8.80 -0.31 -17.39
CA THR A 54 8.50 -1.48 -18.22
C THR A 54 7.10 -1.44 -18.85
N GLY A 55 6.23 -0.55 -18.37
CA GLY A 55 4.82 -0.48 -18.76
C GLY A 55 3.98 -1.67 -18.28
N LYS A 56 4.57 -2.65 -17.58
CA LYS A 56 3.87 -3.85 -17.12
C LYS A 56 2.96 -3.54 -15.93
N PRO A 57 1.72 -4.07 -15.89
CA PRO A 57 0.90 -4.03 -14.69
C PRO A 57 1.62 -4.67 -13.50
N ARG A 58 1.46 -4.09 -12.31
CA ARG A 58 2.14 -4.58 -11.09
C ARG A 58 1.84 -6.06 -10.80
N ALA A 59 0.63 -6.54 -11.08
CA ALA A 59 0.27 -7.94 -10.88
C ALA A 59 1.03 -8.91 -11.79
N VAL A 60 1.31 -8.52 -13.03
CA VAL A 60 2.09 -9.35 -13.96
C VAL A 60 3.50 -9.48 -13.45
N GLN A 61 4.09 -8.33 -13.12
CA GLN A 61 5.43 -8.25 -12.59
C GLN A 61 5.62 -9.05 -11.29
N ALA A 62 4.72 -8.91 -10.32
CA ALA A 62 4.79 -9.69 -9.07
C ALA A 62 4.67 -11.20 -9.32
N GLY A 63 3.94 -11.61 -10.36
CA GLY A 63 3.86 -13.02 -10.77
C GLY A 63 5.16 -13.52 -11.40
N GLU A 64 5.81 -12.71 -12.24
CA GLU A 64 7.13 -13.03 -12.81
C GLU A 64 8.18 -13.16 -11.70
N GLU A 65 8.20 -12.23 -10.75
CA GLU A 65 9.07 -12.27 -9.57
C GLU A 65 8.79 -13.51 -8.73
N ALA A 66 7.52 -13.83 -8.43
CA ALA A 66 7.18 -15.03 -7.70
C ALA A 66 7.74 -16.30 -8.35
N VAL A 67 7.66 -16.41 -9.69
CA VAL A 67 8.26 -17.52 -10.43
C VAL A 67 9.79 -17.51 -10.33
N GLU A 68 10.43 -16.35 -10.50
CA GLU A 68 11.90 -16.19 -10.39
C GLU A 68 12.42 -16.65 -9.03
N TYR A 69 11.73 -16.29 -7.95
CA TYR A 69 12.12 -16.62 -6.58
C TYR A 69 11.55 -17.96 -6.07
N GLY A 70 10.84 -18.71 -6.92
CA GLY A 70 10.28 -20.02 -6.57
C GLY A 70 9.13 -19.97 -5.56
N VAL A 71 8.42 -18.84 -5.46
CA VAL A 71 7.23 -18.68 -4.60
C VAL A 71 6.01 -19.22 -5.32
N SER A 72 5.49 -20.34 -4.84
CA SER A 72 4.38 -21.03 -5.48
C SER A 72 3.07 -20.24 -5.38
N ARG A 73 2.12 -20.54 -6.27
CA ARG A 73 0.76 -19.98 -6.21
C ARG A 73 0.06 -20.33 -4.90
N GLU A 74 0.24 -21.56 -4.42
CA GLU A 74 -0.32 -22.05 -3.17
C GLU A 74 0.26 -21.32 -1.96
N GLU A 75 1.55 -20.95 -2.00
CA GLU A 75 2.18 -20.14 -0.95
C GLU A 75 1.60 -18.72 -0.92
N GLN A 76 1.36 -18.11 -2.09
CA GLN A 76 0.70 -16.81 -2.21
C GLN A 76 -0.73 -16.86 -1.65
N ASP A 77 -1.51 -17.88 -2.01
CA ASP A 77 -2.88 -18.04 -1.52
C ASP A 77 -2.92 -18.33 -0.02
N ARG A 78 -1.98 -19.13 0.51
CA ARG A 78 -1.84 -19.34 1.96
C ARG A 78 -1.49 -18.06 2.71
N TRP A 79 -0.61 -17.23 2.15
CA TRP A 79 -0.30 -15.92 2.72
C TRP A 79 -1.55 -15.03 2.79
N ALA A 80 -2.29 -14.96 1.69
CA ALA A 80 -3.51 -14.16 1.60
C ALA A 80 -4.60 -14.62 2.57
N TRP A 81 -4.87 -15.92 2.63
CA TRP A 81 -5.77 -16.52 3.61
C TRP A 81 -5.36 -16.15 5.04
N ARG A 82 -4.08 -16.37 5.39
CA ARG A 82 -3.55 -16.05 6.72
C ARG A 82 -3.70 -14.56 7.06
N SER A 83 -3.51 -13.67 6.09
CA SER A 83 -3.69 -12.23 6.26
C SER A 83 -5.12 -11.89 6.69
N HIS A 84 -6.11 -12.45 5.99
CA HIS A 84 -7.52 -12.28 6.35
C HIS A 84 -7.84 -12.82 7.74
N GLN A 85 -7.38 -14.03 8.06
CA GLN A 85 -7.62 -14.65 9.38
C GLN A 85 -7.00 -13.83 10.52
N ASN A 86 -5.77 -13.33 10.34
CA ASN A 86 -5.10 -12.51 11.33
C ASN A 86 -5.83 -11.19 11.58
N TYR A 87 -6.31 -10.53 10.52
CA TYR A 87 -7.11 -9.32 10.67
C TYR A 87 -8.42 -9.59 11.42
N CYS A 88 -9.18 -10.61 11.01
CA CYS A 88 -10.45 -10.95 11.66
C CYS A 88 -10.27 -11.26 13.15
N LYS A 89 -9.24 -12.04 13.50
CA LYS A 89 -8.89 -12.31 14.90
C LYS A 89 -8.48 -11.04 15.66
N ALA A 90 -7.74 -10.14 15.05
CA ALA A 90 -7.36 -8.87 15.68
C ALA A 90 -8.56 -7.95 15.91
N LYS A 91 -9.52 -7.95 14.97
CA LYS A 91 -10.80 -7.24 15.09
C LYS A 91 -11.65 -7.80 16.23
N GLU A 92 -11.81 -9.12 16.33
CA GLU A 92 -12.52 -9.79 17.44
C GLU A 92 -11.90 -9.46 18.80
N LEU A 93 -10.57 -9.35 18.87
CA LEU A 93 -9.84 -8.95 20.07
C LEU A 93 -9.79 -7.42 20.29
N ALA A 94 -10.55 -6.64 19.51
CA ALA A 94 -10.63 -5.18 19.57
C ALA A 94 -9.26 -4.47 19.53
N LYS A 95 -8.26 -5.05 18.86
CA LYS A 95 -6.89 -4.50 18.82
C LYS A 95 -6.80 -3.14 18.12
N PHE A 96 -7.72 -2.87 17.21
CA PHE A 96 -7.72 -1.66 16.40
C PHE A 96 -8.52 -0.49 17.00
N LYS A 97 -9.13 -0.69 18.19
CA LYS A 97 -10.02 0.30 18.81
C LYS A 97 -9.35 1.65 19.07
N ASP A 98 -8.06 1.64 19.38
CA ASP A 98 -7.30 2.85 19.73
C ASP A 98 -6.66 3.53 18.51
N GLU A 99 -6.69 2.90 17.33
CA GLU A 99 -6.06 3.39 16.10
C GLU A 99 -7.05 3.74 14.98
N LEU A 100 -8.24 3.11 14.94
CA LEU A 100 -9.28 3.44 13.96
C LEU A 100 -10.08 4.68 14.41
N MET A 101 -10.18 5.65 13.50
CA MET A 101 -10.99 6.85 13.68
C MET A 101 -12.26 6.74 12.84
N SER A 102 -13.42 6.97 13.45
CA SER A 102 -14.69 7.00 12.74
C SER A 102 -14.77 8.20 11.79
N ILE A 103 -15.18 7.97 10.55
CA ILE A 103 -15.35 9.02 9.54
C ILE A 103 -16.84 9.12 9.19
N GLU A 104 -17.40 10.32 9.29
CA GLU A 104 -18.74 10.62 8.81
C GLU A 104 -18.70 10.94 7.32
N VAL A 105 -19.44 10.18 6.52
CA VAL A 105 -19.56 10.38 5.06
C VAL A 105 -20.91 11.06 4.80
N PRO A 106 -20.92 12.35 4.42
CA PRO A 106 -22.15 13.07 4.11
C PRO A 106 -22.92 12.37 2.98
N GLN A 107 -24.23 12.25 3.17
CA GLN A 107 -25.15 11.71 2.17
C GLN A 107 -25.97 12.87 1.57
N GLU A 108 -26.35 12.78 0.30
CA GLU A 108 -27.21 13.80 -0.34
C GLU A 108 -28.57 13.91 0.35
N ARG A 109 -29.05 12.81 0.95
CA ARG A 109 -30.28 12.74 1.73
C ARG A 109 -30.09 11.82 2.93
N GLY A 110 -30.62 12.22 4.09
CA GLY A 110 -30.58 11.43 5.32
C GLY A 110 -29.38 11.74 6.22
N GLN A 111 -29.15 10.88 7.21
CA GLN A 111 -28.04 11.02 8.16
C GLN A 111 -26.70 10.61 7.52
N PRO A 112 -25.57 11.18 7.97
CA PRO A 112 -24.25 10.75 7.51
C PRO A 112 -24.01 9.26 7.73
N LEU A 113 -23.40 8.60 6.76
CA LEU A 113 -22.95 7.22 6.92
C LEU A 113 -21.70 7.22 7.79
N LEU A 114 -21.72 6.50 8.90
CA LEU A 114 -20.57 6.38 9.78
C LEU A 114 -19.70 5.20 9.37
N LEU A 115 -18.48 5.48 8.89
CA LEU A 115 -17.46 4.49 8.59
C LEU A 115 -16.60 4.27 9.83
N THR A 116 -16.74 3.11 10.47
CA THR A 116 -16.04 2.79 11.74
C THR A 116 -15.11 1.58 11.65
N GLU A 117 -15.15 0.83 10.55
CA GLU A 117 -14.44 -0.44 10.40
C GLU A 117 -13.84 -0.58 9.00
N ASP A 118 -12.74 -1.33 8.86
CA ASP A 118 -12.22 -1.68 7.54
C ASP A 118 -13.15 -2.68 6.82
N GLU A 119 -13.45 -2.38 5.56
CA GLU A 119 -14.37 -3.14 4.71
C GLU A 119 -13.70 -4.25 3.89
N SER A 120 -12.39 -4.14 3.64
CA SER A 120 -11.64 -5.03 2.77
C SER A 120 -11.49 -6.48 3.27
N PRO A 121 -11.35 -6.75 4.59
CA PRO A 121 -11.10 -8.09 5.08
C PRO A 121 -12.32 -9.02 4.98
N ARG A 122 -12.12 -10.19 4.36
CA ARG A 122 -13.16 -11.21 4.09
C ARG A 122 -13.01 -12.40 5.05
N ALA A 123 -13.88 -12.48 6.05
CA ALA A 123 -13.86 -13.53 7.08
C ALA A 123 -14.13 -14.94 6.51
N ASP A 124 -14.87 -15.02 5.40
CA ASP A 124 -15.25 -16.26 4.75
C ASP A 124 -14.21 -16.76 3.72
N THR A 125 -13.01 -16.17 3.69
CA THR A 125 -11.92 -16.58 2.80
C THR A 125 -11.46 -17.99 3.15
N THR A 126 -11.43 -18.87 2.16
CA THR A 126 -10.88 -20.23 2.28
C THR A 126 -9.85 -20.49 1.18
N LEU A 127 -8.95 -21.46 1.41
CA LEU A 127 -7.96 -21.84 0.39
C LEU A 127 -8.62 -22.37 -0.88
N GLU A 128 -9.75 -23.06 -0.77
CA GLU A 128 -10.49 -23.58 -1.92
C GLU A 128 -11.12 -22.45 -2.75
N LYS A 129 -11.60 -21.39 -2.08
CA LYS A 129 -12.10 -20.19 -2.77
C LYS A 129 -10.96 -19.47 -3.50
N LEU A 130 -9.81 -19.31 -2.83
CA LEU A 130 -8.63 -18.65 -3.42
C LEU A 130 -8.09 -19.44 -4.62
N ALA A 131 -7.94 -20.75 -4.49
CA ALA A 131 -7.41 -21.61 -5.55
C ALA A 131 -8.25 -21.58 -6.84
N LYS A 132 -9.57 -21.32 -6.73
CA LYS A 132 -10.48 -21.21 -7.87
C LYS A 132 -10.39 -19.88 -8.61
N LEU A 133 -9.73 -18.86 -8.04
CA LEU A 133 -9.65 -17.54 -8.66
C LEU A 133 -8.73 -17.55 -9.88
N PRO A 134 -9.16 -16.95 -11.01
CA PRO A 134 -8.32 -16.79 -12.18
C PRO A 134 -7.22 -15.75 -11.91
N THR A 135 -6.12 -15.86 -12.65
CA THR A 135 -5.10 -14.82 -12.62
C THR A 135 -5.59 -13.53 -13.27
N ILE A 136 -5.05 -12.40 -12.81
CA ILE A 136 -5.45 -11.06 -13.28
C ILE A 136 -4.39 -10.48 -14.21
N TYR A 137 -4.84 -9.71 -15.20
CA TYR A 137 -3.99 -8.96 -16.12
C TYR A 137 -2.93 -9.81 -16.88
N GLY A 138 -3.13 -11.12 -17.00
CA GLY A 138 -2.16 -12.04 -17.63
C GLY A 138 -1.00 -12.45 -16.72
N SER A 139 -1.10 -12.25 -15.40
CA SER A 139 -0.10 -12.71 -14.44
C SER A 139 0.02 -14.24 -14.42
N ALA A 140 1.24 -14.73 -14.13
CA ALA A 140 1.52 -16.16 -13.99
C ALA A 140 0.88 -16.77 -12.73
N THR A 141 0.84 -16.03 -11.62
CA THR A 141 0.38 -16.56 -10.31
C THR A 141 -0.58 -15.62 -9.56
N VAL A 142 -0.61 -14.33 -9.89
CA VAL A 142 -1.35 -13.34 -9.09
C VAL A 142 -2.83 -13.33 -9.44
N THR A 143 -3.69 -13.32 -8.43
CA THR A 143 -5.14 -13.26 -8.52
C THR A 143 -5.72 -12.12 -7.69
N ALA A 144 -7.01 -11.83 -7.88
CA ALA A 144 -7.72 -10.85 -7.05
C ALA A 144 -7.86 -11.27 -5.56
N GLY A 145 -7.54 -12.53 -5.22
CA GLY A 145 -7.59 -13.02 -3.85
C GLY A 145 -6.25 -12.98 -3.13
N ASN A 146 -5.13 -12.97 -3.87
CA ASN A 146 -3.77 -12.92 -3.30
C ASN A 146 -3.03 -11.61 -3.57
N ALA A 147 -3.63 -10.69 -4.33
CA ALA A 147 -3.20 -9.31 -4.48
C ALA A 147 -3.94 -8.37 -3.51
N PRO A 148 -3.32 -7.24 -3.12
CA PRO A 148 -4.04 -6.17 -2.44
C PRO A 148 -5.11 -5.57 -3.37
N GLY A 149 -6.25 -5.19 -2.78
CA GLY A 149 -7.32 -4.48 -3.49
C GLY A 149 -7.01 -2.99 -3.67
N LEU A 150 -7.93 -2.28 -4.35
CA LEU A 150 -7.93 -0.82 -4.37
C LEU A 150 -8.60 -0.31 -3.09
N SER A 151 -7.98 0.63 -2.39
CA SER A 151 -8.44 1.09 -1.08
C SER A 151 -8.32 2.60 -0.93
N THR A 152 -9.16 3.18 -0.07
CA THR A 152 -9.10 4.58 0.33
C THR A 152 -8.84 4.66 1.83
N GLY A 153 -7.91 5.51 2.26
CA GLY A 153 -7.58 5.65 3.67
C GLY A 153 -6.56 6.74 3.95
N ALA A 154 -6.44 7.10 5.22
CA ALA A 154 -5.44 8.04 5.71
C ALA A 154 -4.86 7.55 7.04
N SER A 155 -3.59 7.85 7.29
CA SER A 155 -2.93 7.59 8.56
C SER A 155 -2.00 8.75 8.92
N ALA A 156 -1.87 9.04 10.21
CA ALA A 156 -0.99 10.10 10.71
C ALA A 156 -0.41 9.75 12.08
N LEU A 157 0.77 10.28 12.35
CA LEU A 157 1.56 10.13 13.56
C LEU A 157 2.09 11.50 13.98
N VAL A 158 2.09 11.76 15.28
CA VAL A 158 2.75 12.93 15.85
C VAL A 158 4.14 12.51 16.33
N LEU A 159 5.16 13.16 15.79
CA LEU A 159 6.56 12.99 16.18
C LEU A 159 7.00 14.19 17.00
N MET A 160 7.73 13.95 18.08
CA MET A 160 8.29 14.99 18.93
C MET A 160 9.75 14.67 19.26
N SER A 161 10.56 15.70 19.49
CA SER A 161 11.85 15.51 20.14
C SER A 161 11.63 15.00 21.57
N ARG A 162 12.57 14.20 22.10
CA ARG A 162 12.45 13.67 23.48
C ARG A 162 12.32 14.78 24.51
N LYS A 163 13.09 15.87 24.32
CA LYS A 163 13.05 17.06 25.17
C LYS A 163 11.68 17.73 25.15
N GLU A 164 11.07 17.85 23.97
CA GLU A 164 9.76 18.49 23.83
C GLU A 164 8.63 17.63 24.38
N ALA A 165 8.70 16.31 24.19
CA ALA A 165 7.75 15.38 24.79
C ALA A 165 7.79 15.45 26.33
N GLN A 166 8.98 15.51 26.94
CA GLN A 166 9.16 15.69 28.38
C GLN A 166 8.63 17.05 28.86
N ARG A 167 8.93 18.14 28.14
CA ARG A 167 8.45 19.49 28.48
C ARG A 167 6.92 19.59 28.50
N ARG A 168 6.23 18.79 27.68
CA ARG A 168 4.76 18.77 27.56
C ARG A 168 4.09 17.63 28.35
N ASP A 169 4.86 16.91 29.16
CA ASP A 169 4.38 15.73 29.92
C ASP A 169 3.64 14.71 29.03
N LYS A 170 4.22 14.40 27.86
CA LYS A 170 3.68 13.40 26.93
C LYS A 170 4.53 12.13 27.00
N ARG A 171 3.85 11.00 27.25
CA ARG A 171 4.45 9.66 27.19
C ARG A 171 4.50 9.18 25.73
N PRO A 172 5.68 8.98 25.12
CA PRO A 172 5.78 8.44 23.76
C PRO A 172 5.33 6.98 23.69
N LEU A 173 4.64 6.61 22.60
CA LEU A 173 4.25 5.21 22.33
C LEU A 173 5.43 4.36 21.82
N ALA A 174 6.34 4.97 21.06
CA ALA A 174 7.51 4.32 20.49
C ALA A 174 8.66 5.33 20.31
N THR A 175 9.87 4.84 20.06
CA THR A 175 11.04 5.65 19.71
C THR A 175 11.54 5.26 18.33
N LEU A 176 11.71 6.24 17.44
CA LEU A 176 12.27 6.01 16.11
C LEU A 176 13.80 5.94 16.19
N MET A 177 14.38 4.77 15.92
CA MET A 177 15.83 4.54 15.97
C MET A 177 16.56 5.11 14.74
N GLY A 178 16.00 4.93 13.55
CA GLY A 178 16.53 5.50 12.32
C GLY A 178 15.74 5.05 11.10
N PRO A 179 15.61 5.89 10.07
CA PRO A 179 15.11 5.46 8.78
C PRO A 179 16.22 4.72 8.01
N SER A 180 15.88 3.59 7.39
CA SER A 180 16.69 2.97 6.34
C SER A 180 15.96 3.14 5.00
N GLY A 181 16.72 3.38 3.94
CA GLY A 181 16.21 3.45 2.57
C GLY A 181 17.26 2.88 1.64
N SER A 182 16.84 2.06 0.70
CA SER A 182 17.69 1.50 -0.35
C SER A 182 16.95 1.62 -1.66
N ASN A 183 17.65 2.06 -2.71
CA ASN A 183 17.10 2.08 -4.05
C ASN A 183 17.15 0.68 -4.64
N CYS A 184 16.06 0.26 -5.29
CA CYS A 184 16.04 -0.90 -6.18
C CYS A 184 16.18 -0.37 -7.60
N PHE A 185 17.27 -0.72 -8.28
CA PHE A 185 17.51 -0.29 -9.66
C PHE A 185 16.86 -1.21 -10.69
N ASP A 186 16.52 -2.45 -10.30
CA ASP A 186 15.72 -3.31 -11.15
C ASP A 186 14.23 -3.08 -10.89
N SER A 187 13.41 -3.45 -11.88
CA SER A 187 11.97 -3.31 -11.75
C SER A 187 11.46 -4.13 -10.57
N SER A 188 12.18 -5.17 -10.12
CA SER A 188 11.73 -6.29 -9.31
C SER A 188 11.12 -5.96 -7.93
N GLY A 189 11.09 -4.68 -7.53
CA GLY A 189 10.54 -4.24 -6.26
C GLY A 189 11.32 -4.74 -5.02
N ILE A 190 12.29 -5.62 -5.21
CA ILE A 190 13.10 -6.23 -4.17
C ILE A 190 14.35 -5.38 -3.99
N GLY A 191 14.57 -4.97 -2.74
CA GLY A 191 15.74 -4.21 -2.29
C GLY A 191 17.07 -4.92 -2.56
N PRO A 192 18.19 -4.41 -2.01
CA PRO A 192 19.56 -4.73 -2.42
C PRO A 192 20.04 -6.17 -2.15
N HIS A 193 19.15 -7.16 -1.99
CA HIS A 193 19.50 -8.57 -1.89
C HIS A 193 20.33 -9.05 -3.10
N ARG A 194 20.15 -8.44 -4.27
CA ARG A 194 20.92 -8.72 -5.50
C ARG A 194 22.36 -8.18 -5.50
N LEU A 195 22.74 -7.30 -4.57
CA LEU A 195 24.09 -6.71 -4.55
C LEU A 195 25.17 -7.62 -3.95
N ARG A 196 24.82 -8.82 -3.44
CA ARG A 196 25.80 -9.74 -2.86
C ARG A 196 26.37 -10.78 -3.83
N GLU A 197 25.70 -11.08 -4.94
CA GLU A 197 26.16 -12.14 -5.84
C GLU A 197 27.04 -11.64 -6.99
N SER A 198 26.96 -10.36 -7.37
CA SER A 198 27.75 -9.81 -8.48
C SER A 198 29.15 -9.30 -8.12
N ARG A 199 29.63 -9.49 -6.87
CA ARG A 199 30.97 -9.06 -6.43
C ARG A 199 32.04 -10.15 -6.42
N HIS A 200 31.75 -11.33 -6.97
CA HIS A 200 32.72 -12.43 -7.07
C HIS A 200 33.19 -12.76 -8.49
N GLU A 201 32.76 -11.99 -9.49
CA GLU A 201 33.30 -12.07 -10.84
C GLU A 201 33.81 -10.70 -11.27
N HIS A 202 35.04 -10.37 -10.89
CA HIS A 202 36.04 -9.58 -11.64
C HIS A 202 37.34 -9.51 -10.85
#